data_AF-A0A512PPV1-F1
#
_entry.id   AF-A0A512PPV1-F1
#
_cell.length_a   1.000
_cell.length_b   1.000
_cell.length_c   1.000
_cell.angle_alpha   90.00
_cell.angle_beta   90.00
_cell.angle_gamma   90.00
#
_symmetry.space_group_name_H-M   'P 1'
#
loop_
_entity.id
_entity.type
_entity.pdbx_description
1 polymer ?
#
loop_
_entity_poly.entity_id
_entity_poly.type
_entity_poly.pdbx_seq_one_letter_code
_entity_poly.pdbx_strand_id
1 'polypeptide(L)'
;MSIWNDSSLYILIMTTLVGIIALFLMRTKKMRFKGPRLWLTLEIVLTICGLFSNGLGIIFLITPFYNFIYSLIVGLLAIGLGVFWLIEVFIGIQK
;
A
#
# COMPACT_ATOMS: atom_id res chain seq x y z
N MET A 1 -10.70 -3.79 -22.47
CA MET A 1 -9.34 -3.24 -22.27
C MET A 1 -8.58 -4.24 -21.40
N SER A 2 -7.29 -4.49 -21.63
CA SER A 2 -6.53 -5.45 -20.81
C SER A 2 -6.14 -4.80 -19.47
N ILE A 3 -6.23 -5.53 -18.35
CA ILE A 3 -5.84 -5.03 -17.01
C ILE A 3 -4.38 -4.57 -16.98
N TRP A 4 -3.55 -5.18 -17.83
CA TRP A 4 -2.13 -4.86 -17.99
C TRP A 4 -1.86 -3.47 -18.54
N ASN A 5 -2.85 -2.82 -19.17
CA ASN A 5 -2.72 -1.46 -19.69
C ASN A 5 -3.46 -0.44 -18.81
N ASP A 6 -4.00 -0.84 -17.66
CA ASP A 6 -4.69 0.07 -16.75
C ASP A 6 -3.68 0.89 -15.93
N SER A 7 -3.79 2.21 -16.00
CA SER A 7 -2.99 3.13 -15.18
C SER A 7 -3.16 2.85 -13.67
N SER A 8 -4.34 2.42 -13.24
CA SER A 8 -4.66 2.05 -11.86
C SER A 8 -3.80 0.88 -11.37
N LEU A 9 -3.48 -0.08 -12.26
CA LEU A 9 -2.63 -1.22 -11.91
C LEU A 9 -1.19 -0.75 -11.70
N TYR A 10 -0.68 0.13 -12.56
CA TYR A 10 0.65 0.70 -12.40
C TYR A 10 0.76 1.56 -11.15
N ILE A 11 -0.26 2.35 -10.82
CA ILE A 11 -0.31 3.12 -9.57
C ILE A 11 -0.30 2.18 -8.37
N LEU A 12 -1.03 1.06 -8.40
CA LEU A 12 -1.03 0.07 -7.33
C LEU A 12 0.35 -0.58 -7.14
N ILE A 13 1.03 -0.93 -8.24
CA ILE A 13 2.39 -1.48 -8.20
C ILE A 13 3.36 -0.46 -7.59
N MET A 14 3.32 0.80 -8.03
CA MET A 14 4.18 1.85 -7.49
C MET A 14 3.89 2.12 -6.01
N THR A 15 2.63 2.14 -5.61
CA THR A 15 2.22 2.29 -4.20
C THR A 15 2.77 1.14 -3.35
N THR A 16 2.74 -0.07 -3.88
CA THR A 16 3.27 -1.26 -3.22
C THR A 16 4.79 -1.19 -3.08
N LEU A 17 5.52 -0.76 -4.11
CA LEU A 17 6.97 -0.58 -4.05
C LEU A 17 7.36 0.48 -3.02
N VAL A 18 6.68 1.64 -3.01
CA VAL A 18 6.92 2.70 -2.02
C VAL A 18 6.63 2.21 -0.60
N GLY A 19 5.52 1.49 -0.39
CA GLY A 19 5.17 0.89 0.89
C GLY A 19 6.22 -0.11 1.40
N ILE A 20 6.72 -0.99 0.53
CA ILE A 20 7.79 -1.95 0.86
C ILE A 20 9.07 -1.21 1.26
N ILE A 21 9.47 -0.18 0.50
CA ILE A 21 10.67 0.60 0.80
C ILE A 21 10.51 1.30 2.16
N ALA A 22 9.37 1.96 2.40
CA ALA A 22 9.10 2.63 3.66
C ALA A 22 9.14 1.66 4.86
N LEU A 23 8.49 0.50 4.72
CA LEU A 23 8.50 -0.54 5.75
C LEU A 23 9.91 -1.10 6.01
N PHE A 24 10.67 -1.38 4.95
CA PHE A 24 12.04 -1.85 5.06
C PHE A 24 12.89 -0.84 5.82
N LEU A 25 12.79 0.44 5.46
CA LEU A 25 13.48 1.53 6.14
C LEU A 25 13.13 1.60 7.63
N MET A 26 11.85 1.49 8.00
CA MET A 26 11.41 1.46 9.40
C MET A 26 11.96 0.24 10.17
N ARG A 27 12.04 -0.94 9.53
CA ARG A 27 12.57 -2.16 10.18
C ARG A 27 14.09 -2.18 10.31
N THR A 28 14.82 -1.33 9.57
CA THR A 28 16.28 -1.26 9.75
C THR A 28 16.64 -0.67 11.12
N LYS A 29 17.37 -1.43 11.94
CA LYS A 29 17.80 -1.04 13.30
C LYS A 29 18.52 0.32 13.35
N LYS A 30 19.18 0.72 12.25
CA LYS A 30 19.85 2.03 12.12
C LYS A 30 18.88 3.22 12.06
N MET A 31 17.64 3.04 11.59
CA MET A 31 16.66 4.13 11.48
C MET A 31 15.83 4.34 12.74
N ARG A 32 15.68 3.31 13.60
CA ARG A 32 15.03 3.44 14.91
C ARG A 32 15.69 4.50 15.82
N PHE A 33 16.96 4.81 15.56
CA PHE A 33 17.75 5.81 16.32
C PHE A 33 18.03 7.12 15.54
N LYS A 34 17.54 7.28 14.30
CA LYS A 34 17.85 8.45 13.44
C LYS A 34 16.97 9.69 13.70
N GLY A 35 16.09 9.63 14.69
CA GLY A 35 15.33 10.77 15.17
C GLY A 35 13.84 10.73 14.82
N PRO A 36 12.97 11.35 15.65
CA PRO A 36 11.52 11.19 15.61
C PRO A 36 10.87 11.68 14.30
N ARG A 37 11.50 12.63 13.59
CA ARG A 37 10.94 13.23 12.36
C ARG A 37 10.95 12.27 11.17
N LEU A 38 12.03 11.51 10.99
CA LEU A 38 12.14 10.55 9.88
C LEU A 38 11.18 9.38 10.09
N TRP A 39 11.04 8.92 11.32
CA TRP A 39 10.08 7.88 11.70
C TRP A 39 8.65 8.30 11.40
N LEU A 40 8.24 9.48 11.87
CA LEU A 40 6.91 10.05 11.59
C LEU A 40 6.65 10.19 10.09
N THR A 41 7.67 10.61 9.31
CA THR A 41 7.54 10.74 7.85
C THR A 41 7.28 9.38 7.20
N LEU A 42 7.98 8.33 7.64
CA LEU A 42 7.78 6.97 7.12
C LEU A 42 6.41 6.40 7.50
N GLU A 43 5.91 6.71 8.70
CA GLU A 43 4.54 6.37 9.12
C GLU A 43 3.50 7.04 8.23
N ILE A 44 3.63 8.34 7.98
CA ILE A 44 2.73 9.09 7.09
C ILE A 44 2.74 8.48 5.67
N VAL A 45 3.93 8.16 5.14
CA VAL A 45 4.07 7.53 3.82
C VAL A 45 3.36 6.18 3.78
N LEU A 46 3.53 5.33 4.80
CA LEU A 46 2.84 4.05 4.88
C LEU A 46 1.32 4.20 5.03
N THR A 47 0.85 5.18 5.79
CA THR A 47 -0.59 5.49 5.89
C THR A 47 -1.16 5.87 4.54
N ILE A 48 -0.48 6.75 3.81
CA ILE A 48 -0.87 7.15 2.45
C ILE A 48 -0.91 5.92 1.53
N CYS A 49 0.13 5.07 1.56
CA CYS A 49 0.16 3.84 0.76
C CYS A 49 -0.99 2.89 1.11
N GLY A 50 -1.32 2.76 2.41
CA GLY A 50 -2.45 2.00 2.90
C GLY A 50 -3.79 2.47 2.35
N LEU A 51 -4.02 3.80 2.38
CA LEU A 51 -5.24 4.41 1.86
C LEU A 51 -5.37 4.27 0.34
N PHE A 52 -4.29 4.55 -0.41
CA PHE A 52 -4.28 4.42 -1.86
C PHE A 52 -4.50 2.96 -2.30
N SER A 53 -3.84 2.00 -1.66
CA SER A 53 -4.00 0.58 -1.99
C SER A 53 -5.43 0.09 -1.75
N ASN A 54 -6.06 0.50 -0.64
CA ASN A 54 -7.46 0.19 -0.37
C ASN A 54 -8.41 0.84 -1.39
N GLY A 55 -8.22 2.14 -1.67
CA GLY A 55 -9.03 2.85 -2.66
C GLY A 55 -8.96 2.24 -4.05
N LEU A 56 -7.75 1.91 -4.51
CA LEU A 56 -7.54 1.22 -5.79
C LEU A 56 -8.15 -0.18 -5.78
N GLY A 57 -8.04 -0.92 -4.67
CA GLY A 57 -8.68 -2.22 -4.53
C GLY A 57 -10.20 -2.16 -4.71
N ILE A 58 -10.85 -1.16 -4.11
CA ILE A 58 -12.28 -0.92 -4.31
C ILE A 58 -12.57 -0.55 -5.78
N ILE A 59 -11.76 0.30 -6.40
CA ILE A 59 -11.91 0.67 -7.82
C ILE A 59 -11.89 -0.58 -8.70
N PHE A 60 -10.95 -1.51 -8.49
CA PHE A 60 -10.88 -2.78 -9.23
C PHE A 60 -12.10 -3.68 -8.99
N LEU A 61 -12.75 -3.62 -7.83
CA LEU A 61 -13.96 -4.40 -7.56
C LEU A 61 -15.21 -3.84 -8.23
N ILE A 62 -15.29 -2.52 -8.39
CA ILE A 62 -16.47 -1.84 -8.95
C ILE A 62 -16.39 -1.59 -10.46
N THR A 63 -15.18 -1.56 -11.04
CA THR A 63 -15.03 -1.26 -12.46
C THR A 63 -15.37 -2.48 -13.33
N PRO A 64 -16.28 -2.34 -14.31
CA PRO A 64 -16.76 -3.47 -15.13
C PRO A 64 -15.79 -3.87 -16.26
N PHE A 65 -14.57 -3.33 -16.29
CA PHE A 65 -13.73 -3.31 -17.50
C PHE A 65 -12.89 -4.58 -17.71
N TYR A 66 -12.81 -5.47 -16.73
CA TYR A 66 -11.91 -6.63 -16.73
C TYR A 66 -12.66 -7.94 -16.54
N ASN A 67 -12.04 -9.04 -16.97
CA ASN A 67 -12.47 -10.36 -16.55
C ASN A 67 -12.56 -10.36 -15.03
N PHE A 68 -13.79 -10.53 -14.55
CA PHE A 68 -14.20 -10.36 -13.16
C PHE A 68 -13.25 -11.07 -12.19
N ILE A 69 -12.76 -12.25 -12.57
CA ILE A 69 -11.84 -13.05 -11.74
C ILE A 69 -10.53 -12.30 -11.49
N TYR A 70 -9.91 -11.70 -12.52
CA TYR A 70 -8.66 -10.96 -12.34
C TYR A 70 -8.89 -9.67 -11.54
N SER A 71 -9.98 -8.96 -11.80
CA SER A 71 -10.35 -7.75 -11.05
C SER A 71 -10.58 -8.06 -9.58
N LEU A 72 -11.26 -9.18 -9.29
CA LEU A 72 -11.50 -9.67 -7.94
C LEU A 72 -10.19 -10.00 -7.22
N ILE A 73 -9.30 -10.76 -7.86
CA ILE A 73 -8.00 -11.13 -7.26
C ILE A 73 -7.16 -9.89 -6.98
N VAL A 74 -6.99 -9.01 -7.96
CA VAL A 74 -6.20 -7.77 -7.81
C VAL A 74 -6.81 -6.86 -6.75
N GLY A 75 -8.14 -6.70 -6.76
CA GLY A 75 -8.87 -5.89 -5.79
C GLY A 75 -8.69 -6.39 -4.35
N LEU A 76 -8.87 -7.69 -4.12
CA LEU A 76 -8.69 -8.29 -2.80
C LEU A 76 -7.24 -8.20 -2.31
N LEU A 77 -6.27 -8.43 -3.19
CA LEU A 77 -4.84 -8.27 -2.86
C LEU A 77 -4.50 -6.83 -2.50
N ALA A 78 -5.02 -5.86 -3.26
CA ALA A 78 -4.82 -4.44 -2.99
C ALA A 78 -5.41 -4.00 -1.64
N ILE A 79 -6.61 -4.48 -1.29
CA ILE A 79 -7.22 -4.24 0.02
C ILE A 79 -6.39 -4.89 1.13
N GLY A 80 -5.99 -6.16 0.95
CA GLY A 80 -5.16 -6.88 1.92
C GLY A 80 -3.83 -6.16 2.20
N LEU A 81 -3.15 -5.71 1.15
CA LEU A 81 -1.94 -4.90 1.27
C LEU A 81 -2.22 -3.56 1.96
N GLY A 82 -3.31 -2.89 1.60
CA GLY A 82 -3.72 -1.63 2.22
C GLY A 82 -3.91 -1.75 3.72
N VAL A 83 -4.63 -2.78 4.16
CA VAL A 83 -4.83 -3.11 5.57
C VAL A 83 -3.50 -3.45 6.25
N PHE A 84 -2.63 -4.23 5.60
CA PHE A 84 -1.31 -4.57 6.13
C PHE A 84 -0.47 -3.32 6.41
N TRP A 85 -0.41 -2.36 5.48
CA TRP A 85 0.33 -1.10 5.68
C TRP A 85 -0.20 -0.32 6.89
N LEU A 86 -1.53 -0.20 7.02
CA LEU A 86 -2.15 0.51 8.13
C LEU A 86 -1.87 -0.18 9.47
N ILE A 87 -1.93 -1.50 9.54
CA ILE A 87 -1.61 -2.27 10.75
C ILE A 87 -0.17 -2.03 11.19
N GLU A 88 0.80 -2.06 10.27
CA GLU A 88 2.21 -1.81 10.64
C GLU A 88 2.40 -0.40 11.22
N VAL A 89 1.69 0.61 10.71
CA VAL A 89 1.71 1.97 11.27
C VAL A 89 1.07 2.00 12.67
N PHE A 90 -0.13 1.42 12.84
CA PHE A 90 -0.82 1.42 14.13
C PHE A 90 -0.05 0.67 15.22
N ILE A 91 0.56 -0.48 14.90
CA ILE A 91 1.42 -1.22 15.83
C ILE A 91 2.70 -0.44 16.12
N GLY A 92 3.23 0.30 15.14
CA GLY A 92 4.38 1.19 15.31
C GLY A 92 4.14 2.30 16.32
N ILE A 93 2.98 2.94 16.27
CA ILE A 93 2.58 4.04 17.17
C ILE A 93 2.44 3.59 18.64
N GLN A 94 2.05 2.32 18.86
CA GLN A 94 1.82 1.78 20.21
C GLN A 94 3.11 1.30 20.91
N LYS A 95 4.27 1.31 20.25
CA LYS A 95 5.56 0.81 20.78
C LYS A 95 6.48 1.95 21.22
#